data_AF-A0AAP3DJK6-F1
#
_entry.id   AF-A0AAP3DJK6-F1
#
_cell.length_a   1.000
_cell.length_b   1.000
_cell.length_c   1.000
_cell.angle_alpha   90.00
_cell.angle_beta   90.00
_cell.angle_gamma   90.00
#
_symmetry.space_group_name_H-M   'P 1'
#
loop_
_entity.id
_entity.type
_entity.pdbx_description
1 polymer ?
#
loop_
_entity_poly.entity_id
_entity_poly.type
_entity_poly.pdbx_seq_one_letter_code
_entity_poly.pdbx_strand_id
1 'polypeptide(L)' 'MEESEKIYFMGLKDNEKRDENVRTENLNKTRLFLGYHANQICKKKNIRSQWTHYKDLAQKLQLSD' A
#
# COMPACT_ATOMS: atom_id res chain seq x y z
N MET A 1 -2.70 18.48 -5.02
CA MET A 1 -2.40 17.19 -5.64
C MET A 1 -3.47 16.22 -5.24
N GLU A 2 -4.08 15.59 -6.24
CA GLU A 2 -5.18 14.65 -6.02
C GLU A 2 -4.63 13.26 -5.67
N GLU A 3 -5.40 12.50 -4.90
CA GLU A 3 -5.03 11.12 -4.53
C GLU A 3 -5.02 10.17 -5.74
N SER A 4 -5.72 10.56 -6.82
CA SER A 4 -5.76 9.92 -8.13
C SER A 4 -4.39 9.95 -8.85
N GLU A 5 -3.59 10.98 -8.62
CA GLU A 5 -2.28 11.18 -9.27
C GLU A 5 -1.17 10.30 -8.63
N LYS A 6 -1.41 9.77 -7.43
CA LYS A 6 -0.47 8.92 -6.71
C LYS A 6 -0.54 7.48 -7.19
N ILE A 7 0.23 7.17 -8.23
CA ILE A 7 0.27 5.86 -8.91
C ILE A 7 1.56 5.08 -8.70
N TYR A 8 2.62 5.70 -8.16
CA TYR A 8 3.89 5.03 -7.91
C TYR A 8 3.92 4.48 -6.49
N PHE A 9 4.23 3.19 -6.36
CA PHE A 9 4.35 2.56 -5.05
C PHE A 9 5.55 3.14 -4.31
N MET A 10 5.35 3.67 -3.10
CA MET A 10 6.39 4.29 -2.28
C MET A 10 6.81 3.41 -1.10
N GLY A 11 6.00 2.43 -0.70
CA GLY A 11 6.35 1.55 0.41
C GLY A 11 5.14 0.97 1.13
N LEU A 12 5.44 0.22 2.20
CA LEU A 12 4.45 -0.37 3.09
C LEU A 12 4.51 0.32 4.44
N LYS A 13 3.34 0.52 5.04
CA LYS A 13 3.22 1.08 6.38
C LYS A 13 2.43 0.14 7.28
N ASP A 14 3.09 -0.30 8.33
CA ASP A 14 2.52 -1.14 9.39
C ASP A 14 1.65 -0.29 10.32
N ASN A 15 0.36 -0.61 10.40
CA ASN A 15 -0.58 0.13 11.23
C ASN A 15 -0.66 -0.43 12.66
N GLU A 16 -0.23 -1.67 12.92
CA GLU A 16 -0.17 -2.25 14.29
C GLU A 16 0.74 -1.41 15.18
N LYS A 17 1.89 -0.98 14.63
CA LYS A 17 2.86 -0.11 15.34
C LYS A 17 2.32 1.29 15.68
N ARG A 18 1.14 1.64 15.17
CA ARG A 18 0.53 2.96 15.30
C ARG A 18 -0.85 2.92 15.94
N ASP A 19 -1.29 1.74 16.39
CA ASP A 19 -2.65 1.52 16.89
C ASP A 19 -3.73 2.00 15.88
N GLU A 20 -3.43 1.81 14.58
CA GLU A 20 -4.28 2.19 13.46
C GLU A 20 -4.81 0.92 12.75
N ASN A 21 -5.93 1.04 12.04
CA ASN A 21 -6.46 -0.03 11.19
C ASN A 21 -6.34 0.31 9.71
N VAL A 22 -5.99 -0.68 8.89
CA VAL A 22 -5.95 -0.55 7.44
C VAL A 22 -7.36 -0.27 6.91
N ARG A 23 -7.50 0.86 6.20
CA ARG A 23 -8.75 1.22 5.54
C ARG A 23 -8.98 0.36 4.29
N THR A 24 -10.23 0.02 4.03
CA THR A 24 -10.65 -0.75 2.84
C THR A 24 -10.21 -0.10 1.53
N GLU A 25 -10.19 1.22 1.45
CA GLU A 25 -9.71 1.95 0.26
C GLU A 25 -8.24 1.65 -0.06
N ASN A 26 -7.37 1.58 0.95
CA ASN A 26 -5.96 1.22 0.77
C ASN A 26 -5.80 -0.22 0.29
N LEU A 27 -6.63 -1.13 0.80
CA LEU A 27 -6.66 -2.52 0.34
C LEU A 27 -7.13 -2.61 -1.13
N ASN A 28 -8.15 -1.86 -1.51
CA ASN A 28 -8.64 -1.81 -2.89
C ASN A 28 -7.55 -1.27 -3.83
N LYS A 29 -6.87 -0.18 -3.45
CA LYS A 29 -5.75 0.39 -4.21
C LYS A 29 -4.59 -0.61 -4.33
N THR A 30 -4.23 -1.28 -3.24
CA THR A 30 -3.24 -2.39 -3.24
C THR A 30 -3.65 -3.49 -4.22
N ARG A 31 -4.92 -3.92 -4.22
CA ARG A 31 -5.41 -4.96 -5.13
C ARG A 31 -5.33 -4.53 -6.59
N LEU A 32 -5.68 -3.28 -6.88
CA LEU A 32 -5.70 -2.74 -8.23
C LEU A 32 -4.29 -2.65 -8.83
N PHE A 33 -3.32 -2.17 -8.05
CA PHE A 33 -1.97 -1.89 -8.55
C PHE A 33 -0.95 -3.00 -8.30
N LEU A 34 -1.08 -3.77 -7.21
CA LEU A 34 -0.12 -4.79 -6.79
C LEU A 34 -0.71 -6.22 -6.82
N GLY A 35 -2.01 -6.35 -7.10
CA GLY A 35 -2.68 -7.63 -7.24
C GLY A 35 -3.26 -8.21 -5.94
N TYR A 36 -3.96 -9.33 -6.10
CA TYR A 36 -4.71 -9.97 -5.02
C TYR A 36 -3.81 -10.52 -3.90
N HIS A 37 -2.64 -11.08 -4.25
CA HIS A 37 -1.71 -11.62 -3.25
C HIS A 37 -1.23 -10.54 -2.27
N ALA A 38 -0.81 -9.38 -2.79
CA ALA A 38 -0.40 -8.24 -1.99
C ALA A 38 -1.52 -7.70 -1.09
N ASN A 39 -2.75 -7.67 -1.61
CA ASN A 39 -3.93 -7.28 -0.84
C ASN A 39 -4.17 -8.20 0.37
N GLN A 40 -4.07 -9.53 0.18
CA GLN A 40 -4.29 -10.50 1.25
C GLN A 40 -3.21 -10.39 2.34
N ILE A 41 -1.95 -10.23 1.97
CA ILE A 41 -0.85 -10.01 2.92
C ILE A 41 -1.07 -8.70 3.69
N CYS A 42 -1.38 -7.61 3.00
CA CYS A 42 -1.62 -6.31 3.62
C CYS A 42 -2.81 -6.36 4.60
N LYS A 43 -3.89 -7.05 4.23
CA LYS A 43 -5.04 -7.27 5.11
C LYS A 43 -4.68 -8.10 6.34
N LYS A 44 -3.95 -9.21 6.15
CA LYS A 44 -3.56 -10.12 7.24
C LYS A 44 -2.60 -9.46 8.25
N LYS A 45 -1.68 -8.63 7.76
CA LYS A 45 -0.64 -7.97 8.59
C LYS A 45 -1.02 -6.54 9.01
N ASN A 46 -2.25 -6.10 8.75
CA ASN A 46 -2.71 -4.72 8.99
C ASN A 46 -1.75 -3.64 8.42
N ILE A 47 -1.26 -3.90 7.21
CA ILE A 47 -0.34 -3.03 6.47
C ILE A 47 -1.13 -2.24 5.42
N ARG A 48 -0.77 -0.99 5.18
CA ARG A 48 -1.25 -0.20 4.03
C ARG A 48 -0.13 0.11 3.05
N SER A 49 -0.44 0.04 1.76
CA SER A 49 0.41 0.56 0.69
C SER A 49 0.47 2.08 0.72
N GLN A 50 1.65 2.67 0.48
CA GLN A 50 1.84 4.10 0.28
C GLN A 50 2.11 4.38 -1.20
N TRP A 51 1.58 5.50 -1.69
CA TRP A 51 1.64 5.88 -3.09
C TRP A 51 2.14 7.31 -3.22
N THR A 52 2.84 7.61 -4.31
CA THR A 52 3.37 8.91 -4.66
C THR A 52 3.14 9.18 -6.15
N HIS A 53 3.10 10.45 -6.53
CA HIS A 53 3.07 10.89 -7.93
C HIS A 53 4.51 11.15 -8.46
N TYR A 54 5.51 11.16 -7.58
CA TYR A 54 6.93 11.27 -7.93
C TYR A 54 7.53 9.91 -8.29
N LYS A 55 7.81 9.69 -9.58
CA LYS A 55 8.37 8.42 -10.07
C LYS A 55 9.74 8.10 -9.48
N ASP A 56 10.54 9.12 -9.15
CA ASP A 56 11.86 9.00 -8.53
C ASP A 56 11.80 8.44 -7.09
N LEU A 57 10.66 8.58 -6.42
CA LEU A 57 10.41 8.01 -5.09
C LEU A 57 9.80 6.60 -5.16
N ALA A 58 9.60 6.05 -6.35
CA ALA A 58 9.02 4.73 -6.52
C ALA A 58 9.95 3.65 -5.97
N GLN A 59 9.40 2.74 -5.18
CA GLN A 59 10.12 1.61 -4.60
C GLN A 59 9.63 0.30 -5.22
N LYS A 60 10.43 -0.76 -5.05
CA LYS A 60 10.00 -2.12 -5.38
C LYS A 60 9.18 -2.67 -4.24
N LEU A 61 8.06 -3.31 -4.56
CA LEU A 61 7.29 -4.06 -3.57
C LEU A 61 8.13 -5.23 -3.05
N GLN A 62 8.33 -5.28 -1.74
CA GLN A 62 8.94 -6.41 -1.05
C GLN A 62 7.93 -6.91 -0.03
N LEU A 63 7.36 -8.08 -0.29
CA LEU A 63 6.47 -8.78 0.63
C LEU A 63 7.17 -10.05 1.09
N SER A 64 7.38 -10.16 2.39
CA SER A 64 7.74 -11.43 3.00
C SER A 64 6.46 -12.18 3.33
N ASP A 65 6.38 -13.45 2.97
CA ASP A 65 5.23 -14.32 3.28
C ASP A 65 5.07 -14.50 4.80
#